data_AF-A0A4Y2PZ98-F1
#
_entry.id   AF-A0A4Y2PZ98-F1
#
_cell.length_a   1.000
_cell.length_b   1.000
_cell.length_c   1.000
_cell.angle_alpha   90.00
_cell.angle_beta   90.00
_cell.angle_gamma   90.00
#
_symmetry.space_group_name_H-M   'P 1'
#
loop_
_entity.id
_entity.type
_entity.pdbx_description
1 polymer ?
#
loop_
_entity_poly.entity_id
_entity_poly.type
_entity_poly.pdbx_seq_one_letter_code
_entity_poly.pdbx_strand_id
1 'polypeptide(L)'
;MSALETLSHYGIQMHPVGLEILSVLQFLRNKGFNIIFCWVPSHVGISGNETADAIAKFASAFLPRALPYLDIKKSFVSHLFSLWQQKWSLQSNNKLHSVKPSIGLWPILPI
;
A
#
# COMPACT_ATOMS: atom_id res chain seq x y z
N MET A 1 8.88 2.21 -4.24
CA MET A 1 9.68 1.94 -3.03
C MET A 1 9.35 0.57 -2.51
N SER A 2 10.36 -0.25 -2.27
CA SER A 2 10.22 -1.53 -1.57
C SER A 2 10.00 -1.32 -0.07
N ALA A 3 9.58 -2.38 0.63
CA ALA A 3 9.43 -2.34 2.09
C ALA A 3 10.77 -2.03 2.81
N LEU A 4 11.90 -2.51 2.27
CA LEU A 4 13.22 -2.26 2.84
C LEU A 4 13.71 -0.82 2.60
N GLU A 5 13.48 -0.28 1.40
CA GLU A 5 13.77 1.13 1.10
C GLU A 5 12.96 2.09 1.98
N THR A 6 11.74 1.67 2.36
CA THR A 6 10.92 2.45 3.30
C THR A 6 11.58 2.55 4.68
N LEU A 7 12.27 1.50 5.14
CA LEU A 7 12.96 1.50 6.43
C LEU A 7 14.28 2.29 6.38
N SER A 8 14.91 2.43 5.21
CA SER A 8 16.15 3.20 5.05
C SER A 8 15.94 4.71 4.93
N HIS A 9 14.75 5.16 4.53
CA HIS A 9 14.42 6.58 4.35
C HIS A 9 13.33 7.03 5.32
N TYR A 10 13.70 7.16 6.59
CA TYR A 10 12.75 7.58 7.63
C TYR A 10 12.55 9.11 7.68
N GLY A 11 11.30 9.55 7.81
CA GLY A 11 10.90 10.97 7.79
C GLY A 11 9.45 11.21 8.22
N ILE A 12 9.04 12.48 8.27
CA ILE A 12 7.76 12.96 8.86
C ILE A 12 6.50 12.33 8.21
N GLN A 13 6.62 11.81 6.98
CA GLN A 13 5.49 11.21 6.24
C GLN A 13 5.50 9.69 6.21
N MET A 14 6.27 9.03 7.08
CA MET A 14 6.28 7.56 7.13
C MET A 14 4.93 6.99 7.57
N HIS A 15 4.60 5.85 6.97
CA HIS A 15 3.43 5.07 7.34
C HIS A 15 3.53 4.57 8.80
N PRO A 16 2.43 4.55 9.60
CA PRO A 16 2.47 4.15 11.00
C PRO A 16 3.07 2.76 11.25
N VAL A 17 2.77 1.79 10.38
CA VAL A 17 3.37 0.43 10.46
C VAL A 17 4.89 0.47 10.28
N GLY A 18 5.40 1.35 9.42
CA GLY A 18 6.84 1.53 9.25
C GLY A 18 7.50 2.10 10.51
N LEU A 19 6.83 3.05 11.18
CA LEU A 19 7.29 3.61 12.45
C LEU A 19 7.31 2.56 13.57
N GLU A 20 6.29 1.70 13.65
CA GLU A 20 6.26 0.58 14.60
C GLU A 20 7.38 -0.44 14.34
N ILE A 21 7.66 -0.78 13.09
CA ILE A 21 8.78 -1.66 12.75
C ILE A 21 10.10 -1.03 13.20
N LEU A 22 10.32 0.25 12.93
CA LEU A 22 11.53 0.96 13.34
C LEU A 22 11.70 1.01 14.86
N SER A 23 10.62 1.23 15.62
CA SER A 23 10.68 1.26 17.08
C SER A 23 11.07 -0.10 17.66
N VAL A 24 10.54 -1.20 17.10
CA VAL A 24 10.92 -2.57 17.47
C VAL A 24 12.38 -2.86 17.11
N LEU A 25 12.83 -2.46 15.92
CA LEU A 25 14.22 -2.64 15.49
C LEU A 25 15.20 -1.89 16.39
N GLN A 26 14.87 -0.64 16.75
CA GLN A 26 15.69 0.15 17.66
C GLN A 26 15.75 -0.49 19.05
N PHE A 27 14.62 -0.97 19.56
CA PHE A 27 14.56 -1.71 20.83
C PHE A 27 15.46 -2.95 20.82
N LEU A 28 15.37 -3.78 19.78
CA LEU A 28 16.19 -5.00 19.64
C LEU A 28 17.68 -4.66 19.51
N ARG A 29 18.03 -3.63 18.74
CA ARG A 29 19.41 -3.17 18.62
C ARG A 29 19.97 -2.72 19.96
N ASN A 30 19.19 -2.00 20.78
CA ASN A 30 19.59 -1.58 22.12
C ASN A 30 19.78 -2.76 23.08
N LYS A 31 19.17 -3.92 22.80
CA LYS A 31 19.39 -5.18 23.52
C LYS A 31 20.61 -5.97 23.02
N GLY A 32 21.34 -5.47 22.02
CA GLY A 32 22.53 -6.09 21.47
C GLY A 32 22.28 -7.09 20.35
N PHE A 33 21.05 -7.18 19.83
CA PHE A 33 20.78 -8.05 18.68
C PHE A 33 21.37 -7.46 17.39
N ASN A 34 22.04 -8.30 16.61
CA ASN A 34 22.46 -7.98 15.25
C ASN A 34 21.44 -8.54 14.25
N ILE A 35 20.77 -7.67 13.50
CA ILE A 35 19.67 -8.03 12.60
C ILE A 35 20.08 -7.71 11.16
N ILE A 36 19.95 -8.70 10.28
CA ILE A 36 20.21 -8.57 8.85
C ILE A 36 18.94 -8.92 8.10
N PHE A 37 18.51 -8.05 7.20
CA PHE A 37 17.41 -8.33 6.28
C PHE A 37 17.96 -8.98 5.01
N CYS A 38 17.35 -10.10 4.62
CA CYS A 38 17.61 -10.74 3.34
C CYS A 38 16.30 -10.85 2.56
N TRP A 39 16.38 -10.63 1.25
CA TRP A 39 15.26 -10.90 0.37
C TRP A 39 15.23 -12.39 0.05
N VAL A 40 14.09 -13.02 0.32
CA VAL A 40 13.87 -14.44 0.02
C VAL A 40 12.91 -14.51 -1.16
N PRO A 41 13.23 -15.29 -2.20
CA PRO A 41 12.35 -15.40 -3.35
C PRO A 41 11.04 -16.11 -2.98
N SER A 42 9.95 -15.67 -3.61
CA SER A 42 8.57 -16.07 -3.26
C SER A 42 8.22 -17.55 -3.54
N HIS A 43 9.10 -18.33 -4.19
CA HIS A 43 8.73 -19.67 -4.65
C HIS A 43 8.63 -20.67 -3.50
N VAL A 44 7.65 -21.58 -3.65
CA VAL A 44 7.36 -22.72 -2.78
C VAL A 44 8.62 -23.57 -2.58
N GLY A 45 8.88 -23.99 -1.34
CA GLY A 45 9.96 -24.91 -0.96
C GLY A 45 10.80 -24.46 0.24
N ILE A 46 10.70 -23.20 0.67
CA ILE A 46 11.41 -22.71 1.87
C ILE A 46 10.48 -22.85 3.07
N SER A 47 10.62 -23.98 3.78
CA SER A 47 9.72 -24.35 4.89
C SER A 47 9.51 -23.24 5.93
N GLY A 48 10.56 -22.48 6.28
CA GLY A 48 10.44 -21.36 7.22
C GLY A 48 9.59 -20.20 6.69
N ASN A 49 9.70 -19.88 5.39
CA ASN A 49 8.89 -18.85 4.74
C ASN A 49 7.43 -19.29 4.61
N GLU A 50 7.20 -20.55 4.21
CA GLU A 50 5.86 -21.13 4.12
C GLU A 50 5.14 -21.16 5.47
N THR A 51 5.86 -21.49 6.54
CA THR A 51 5.32 -21.48 7.90
C THR A 51 4.92 -20.06 8.32
N ALA A 52 5.78 -19.07 8.06
CA ALA A 52 5.48 -17.66 8.35
C ALA A 52 4.26 -17.17 7.56
N ASP A 53 4.17 -17.48 6.27
CA ASP A 53 3.03 -17.15 5.40
C ASP A 53 1.73 -17.81 5.88
N ALA A 54 1.77 -19.08 6.28
CA ALA A 54 0.60 -19.80 6.79
C ALA A 54 0.06 -19.14 8.08
N ILE A 55 0.95 -18.79 9.01
CA ILE A 55 0.58 -18.10 10.25
C ILE A 55 0.03 -16.70 9.96
N ALA A 56 0.66 -15.95 9.05
CA ALA A 56 0.19 -14.61 8.67
C ALA A 56 -1.20 -14.66 8.02
N LYS A 57 -1.47 -15.64 7.15
CA LYS A 57 -2.79 -15.86 6.53
C LYS A 57 -3.84 -16.28 7.56
N PHE A 58 -3.48 -17.10 8.54
CA PHE A 58 -4.38 -17.47 9.62
C PHE A 58 -4.75 -16.25 10.48
N ALA A 59 -3.75 -15.44 10.84
CA ALA A 59 -3.95 -14.24 11.64
C ALA A 59 -4.72 -13.13 10.90
N SER A 60 -4.60 -13.01 9.57
CA SER A 60 -5.25 -11.94 8.80
C SER A 60 -6.78 -12.02 8.79
N ALA A 61 -7.35 -13.20 9.06
CA ALA A 61 -8.80 -13.39 9.22
C ALA A 61 -9.35 -12.61 10.44
N PHE A 62 -8.51 -12.35 11.44
CA PHE A 62 -8.79 -11.48 12.56
C PHE A 62 -8.07 -10.16 12.34
N LEU A 63 -8.79 -9.13 11.89
CA LEU A 63 -8.28 -7.76 11.77
C LEU A 63 -8.77 -6.90 12.95
N PRO A 64 -8.19 -7.01 14.15
CA PRO A 64 -8.53 -6.12 15.27
C PRO A 64 -7.92 -4.72 15.15
N ARG A 65 -7.20 -4.42 14.06
CA ARG A 65 -6.46 -3.16 13.89
C ARG A 65 -7.17 -2.20 12.94
N ALA A 66 -7.40 -0.98 13.41
CA ALA A 66 -7.87 0.12 12.58
C ALA A 66 -6.86 0.42 11.47
N LEU A 67 -7.35 0.55 10.24
CA LEU A 67 -6.52 0.90 9.10
C LEU A 67 -6.09 2.38 9.20
N PRO A 68 -4.85 2.73 8.81
CA PRO A 68 -4.41 4.11 8.75
C PRO A 68 -5.30 4.96 7.85
N TYR A 69 -5.60 6.19 8.29
CA TYR A 69 -6.50 7.10 7.57
C TYR A 69 -6.10 7.28 6.10
N LEU A 70 -4.81 7.39 5.80
CA LEU A 70 -4.32 7.59 4.43
C LEU A 70 -4.69 6.41 3.51
N ASP A 71 -4.67 5.18 4.03
CA ASP A 71 -5.03 3.99 3.27
C ASP A 71 -6.54 3.96 2.97
N ILE A 72 -7.35 4.25 4.00
CA ILE A 72 -8.81 4.33 3.86
C ILE A 72 -9.19 5.44 2.90
N LYS A 73 -8.63 6.65 3.09
CA LYS A 73 -8.88 7.81 2.24
C LYS A 73 -8.56 7.49 0.78
N LYS A 74 -7.40 6.90 0.50
CA LYS A 74 -7.00 6.55 -0.86
C LYS A 74 -7.99 5.57 -1.50
N SER A 75 -8.35 4.50 -0.78
CA SER A 75 -9.32 3.50 -1.25
C SER A 75 -10.70 4.13 -1.52
N PHE A 76 -11.20 4.89 -0.56
CA PHE A 76 -12.51 5.55 -0.66
C PHE A 76 -12.57 6.55 -1.82
N VAL A 77 -11.56 7.42 -1.94
CA VAL A 77 -11.47 8.38 -3.04
C VAL A 77 -11.39 7.66 -4.38
N SER A 78 -10.56 6.61 -4.49
CA SER A 78 -10.47 5.82 -5.72
C SER A 78 -11.81 5.19 -6.10
N HIS A 79 -12.55 4.63 -5.13
CA HIS A 79 -13.87 4.08 -5.36
C HIS A 79 -14.87 5.15 -5.81
N LEU A 80 -14.86 6.33 -5.17
CA LEU A 80 -15.70 7.45 -5.56
C LEU A 80 -15.42 7.90 -7.00
N PHE A 81 -14.16 8.06 -7.38
CA PHE A 81 -13.77 8.39 -8.75
C PHE A 81 -14.21 7.32 -9.75
N SER A 82 -14.16 6.04 -9.38
CA SER A 82 -14.66 4.94 -10.21
C SER A 82 -16.17 5.04 -10.43
N LEU A 83 -16.95 5.32 -9.39
CA LEU A 83 -18.41 5.50 -9.52
C LEU A 83 -18.76 6.72 -10.37
N TRP A 84 -18.00 7.81 -10.21
CA TRP A 84 -18.18 8.99 -11.04
C TRP A 84 -17.84 8.68 -12.50
N GLN A 85 -16.73 7.97 -12.74
CA GLN A 85 -16.33 7.57 -14.09
C GLN A 85 -17.40 6.70 -14.73
N GLN A 86 -17.99 5.75 -13.99
CA GLN A 86 -19.08 4.91 -14.48
C GLN A 86 -20.28 5.76 -14.90
N LYS A 87 -20.73 6.69 -14.05
CA LYS A 87 -21.84 7.60 -14.39
C LYS A 87 -21.52 8.47 -15.60
N TRP A 88 -20.29 8.96 -15.69
CA TRP A 88 -19.85 9.80 -16.79
C TRP A 88 -19.78 9.04 -18.10
N SER A 89 -19.32 7.78 -18.06
CA SER A 89 -19.26 6.90 -19.23
C SER A 89 -20.66 6.59 -19.82
N LEU A 90 -21.72 6.71 -19.02
CA LEU A 90 -23.11 6.58 -19.48
C LEU A 90 -23.62 7.85 -20.20
N GLN A 91 -22.93 8.99 -20.09
CA GLN A 91 -23.30 10.25 -20.73
C GLN A 91 -22.81 10.30 -22.20
N SER A 92 -23.02 9.23 -22.97
CA SER A 92 -22.52 9.07 -24.34
C SER A 92 -23.04 10.14 -25.31
N ASN A 93 -24.24 10.67 -25.08
CA ASN A 93 -24.84 11.75 -25.89
C ASN A 93 -24.43 13.17 -25.43
N ASN A 94 -23.55 13.29 -24.45
CA ASN A 94 -23.06 14.58 -23.97
C ASN A 94 -21.85 15.04 -24.78
N LYS A 95 -21.93 16.23 -25.38
CA LYS A 95 -20.81 16.82 -26.15
C LYS A 95 -19.53 16.97 -25.33
N LEU A 96 -19.64 17.26 -24.03
CA LEU A 96 -18.49 17.36 -23.14
C LEU A 96 -17.85 16.00 -22.88
N HIS A 97 -18.62 14.92 -22.84
CA HIS A 97 -18.09 13.55 -22.71
C HIS A 97 -17.25 13.17 -23.93
N SER A 98 -17.65 13.61 -25.12
CA SER A 98 -16.87 13.41 -26.35
C SER A 98 -15.49 14.06 -26.29
N VAL A 99 -15.38 15.21 -25.61
CA VAL A 99 -14.12 15.96 -25.46
C VAL A 99 -13.27 15.42 -24.30
N LYS A 100 -13.91 14.96 -23.21
CA LYS A 100 -13.22 14.48 -22.00
C LYS A 100 -13.88 13.21 -21.47
N PRO A 101 -13.56 12.02 -21.99
CA PRO A 101 -14.22 10.78 -21.57
C PRO A 101 -13.77 10.28 -20.19
N SER A 102 -12.59 10.68 -19.71
CA SER A 102 -12.08 10.29 -18.40
C SER A 102 -12.24 11.40 -17.35
N ILE A 103 -12.62 11.04 -16.13
CA ILE A 103 -12.61 11.89 -14.95
C ILE A 103 -11.19 11.89 -14.37
N GLY A 104 -10.73 13.05 -13.96
CA GLY A 104 -9.35 13.27 -13.51
C GLY A 104 -8.67 14.41 -14.26
N LEU A 105 -7.37 14.56 -14.03
CA LEU A 105 -6.55 15.55 -14.71
C LEU A 105 -6.47 15.23 -16.21
N TRP A 106 -6.33 16.27 -17.04
CA TRP A 106 -6.03 16.09 -18.44
C TRP A 106 -4.68 15.37 -18.60
N PRO A 107 -4.53 14.46 -19.57
CA PRO A 107 -3.21 13.95 -19.91
C PRO A 107 -2.31 15.15 -20.22
N ILE A 108 -1.18 15.20 -19.53
CA ILE A 108 -0.16 16.21 -19.79
C ILE A 108 0.35 15.88 -21.18
N LEU A 109 0.09 16.76 -22.16
CA LEU A 109 0.64 16.59 -23.50
C LEU A 109 2.16 16.69 -23.38
N PRO A 110 2.93 15.72 -23.91
CA PRO A 110 4.37 15.87 -24.01
C PRO A 110 4.66 17.10 -24.88
N ILE A 111 5.50 17.99 -24.34
CA ILE A 111 6.05 19.17 -25.04
C ILE A 111 7.03 18.68 -26.11
#